data_AF-A0A0H4KF77-F1
#
_entry.id   AF-A0A0H4KF77-F1
#
_cell.length_a   1.000
_cell.length_b   1.000
_cell.length_c   1.000
_cell.angle_alpha   90.00
_cell.angle_beta   90.00
_cell.angle_gamma   90.00
#
_symmetry.space_group_name_H-M   'P 1'
#
loop_
_entity.id
_entity.type
_entity.pdbx_description
1 polymer ?
#
loop_
_entity_poly.entity_id
_entity_poly.type
_entity_poly.pdbx_seq_one_letter_code
_entity_poly.pdbx_strand_id
1 'polypeptide(L)'
;MMHIVGVIYLLIQNLGFLLCVNLLLTGSAYLFLFKVRKLIGFQLGMNISNLAGGFFAIVTGIILIYQFPLHFVPITIITTVIGMVVGALFGGLFDYQTLLTGMINGLMMGVMAPMVGAASQNNLLFLVFIELVFICSLLLLLFSAKRT
;
A
#
# COMPACT_ATOMS: atom_id res chain seq x y z
N MET A 1 13.77 -32.61 3.27
CA MET A 1 14.23 -31.34 2.66
C MET A 1 13.48 -30.94 1.39
N MET A 2 13.03 -31.85 0.51
CA MET A 2 12.28 -31.47 -0.71
C MET A 2 10.88 -30.87 -0.45
N HIS A 3 10.17 -31.27 0.61
CA HIS A 3 8.86 -30.70 0.96
C HIS A 3 8.92 -29.23 1.43
N ILE A 4 10.00 -28.81 2.08
CA ILE A 4 10.16 -27.43 2.61
C ILE A 4 10.43 -26.47 1.46
N VAL A 5 11.24 -26.88 0.48
CA VAL A 5 11.50 -26.09 -0.74
C VAL A 5 10.23 -25.90 -1.56
N GLY A 6 9.39 -26.94 -1.67
CA GLY A 6 8.09 -26.85 -2.36
C GLY A 6 7.12 -25.86 -1.71
N VAL A 7 7.03 -25.83 -0.38
CA VAL A 7 6.20 -24.87 0.37
C VAL A 7 6.71 -23.44 0.25
N ILE A 8 8.04 -23.24 0.24
CA ILE A 8 8.67 -21.93 0.04
C ILE A 8 8.37 -21.39 -1.37
N TYR A 9 8.44 -22.22 -2.42
CA TYR A 9 8.08 -21.82 -3.78
C TYR A 9 6.58 -21.49 -3.92
N LEU A 10 5.70 -22.26 -3.25
CA LEU A 10 4.26 -21.98 -3.19
C LEU A 10 3.97 -20.66 -2.48
N LEU A 11 4.66 -20.36 -1.38
CA LEU A 11 4.55 -19.09 -0.64
C LEU A 11 5.07 -17.89 -1.45
N ILE A 12 6.17 -18.06 -2.18
CA ILE A 12 6.73 -17.02 -3.06
C ILE A 12 5.77 -16.69 -4.22
N GLN A 13 5.09 -17.70 -4.78
CA GLN A 13 4.01 -17.45 -5.76
C GLN A 13 2.81 -16.75 -5.13
N ASN A 14 2.46 -17.07 -3.87
CA ASN A 14 1.32 -16.47 -3.17
C ASN A 14 1.55 -14.99 -2.81
N LEU A 15 2.78 -14.59 -2.53
CA LEU A 15 3.16 -13.19 -2.25
C LEU A 15 3.00 -12.29 -3.48
N GLY A 16 3.39 -12.78 -4.66
CA GLY A 16 3.15 -12.07 -5.93
C GLY A 16 1.64 -11.91 -6.22
N PHE A 17 0.86 -12.95 -5.93
CA PHE A 17 -0.61 -12.89 -6.04
C PHE A 17 -1.21 -11.83 -5.08
N LEU A 18 -0.76 -11.77 -3.83
CA LEU A 18 -1.17 -10.74 -2.85
C LEU A 18 -0.88 -9.32 -3.37
N LEU A 19 0.29 -9.09 -3.96
CA LEU A 19 0.63 -7.81 -4.59
C LEU A 19 -0.37 -7.43 -5.71
N CYS A 20 -0.70 -8.38 -6.59
CA CYS A 20 -1.69 -8.16 -7.64
C CYS A 20 -3.08 -7.86 -7.07
N VAL A 21 -3.51 -8.55 -6.01
CA VAL A 21 -4.79 -8.28 -5.33
C VAL A 21 -4.81 -6.88 -4.74
N ASN A 22 -3.72 -6.45 -4.08
CA ASN A 22 -3.59 -5.10 -3.55
C ASN A 22 -3.63 -4.02 -4.64
N LEU A 23 -2.97 -4.25 -5.77
CA LEU A 23 -3.03 -3.37 -6.94
C LEU A 23 -4.46 -3.25 -7.49
N LEU A 24 -5.16 -4.37 -7.64
CA LEU A 24 -6.55 -4.39 -8.11
C LEU A 24 -7.49 -3.68 -7.14
N LEU A 25 -7.37 -3.95 -5.83
CA LEU A 25 -8.16 -3.28 -4.79
C LEU A 25 -7.94 -1.76 -4.82
N THR A 26 -6.68 -1.34 -4.84
CA THR A 26 -6.31 0.09 -4.87
C THR A 26 -6.80 0.74 -6.17
N GLY A 27 -6.64 0.08 -7.32
CA GLY A 27 -7.16 0.57 -8.60
C GLY A 27 -8.68 0.70 -8.62
N SER A 28 -9.39 -0.26 -8.05
CA SER A 28 -10.86 -0.21 -7.93
C SER A 28 -11.32 0.94 -7.03
N ALA A 29 -10.63 1.17 -5.90
CA ALA A 29 -10.89 2.29 -5.01
C ALA A 29 -10.63 3.63 -5.70
N TYR A 30 -9.57 3.74 -6.51
CA TYR A 30 -9.28 4.92 -7.31
C TYR A 30 -10.42 5.24 -8.29
N LEU A 31 -10.90 4.26 -9.05
CA LEU A 31 -12.00 4.45 -10.01
C LEU A 31 -13.31 4.85 -9.32
N PHE A 32 -13.58 4.29 -8.14
CA PHE A 32 -14.74 4.68 -7.33
C PHE A 32 -14.64 6.13 -6.89
N LEU A 33 -13.50 6.52 -6.30
CA LEU A 33 -13.26 7.89 -5.82
C LEU A 33 -13.26 8.90 -6.95
N PHE A 34 -12.77 8.55 -8.14
CA PHE A 34 -12.81 9.43 -9.30
C PHE A 34 -14.25 9.88 -9.65
N LYS A 35 -15.25 9.03 -9.42
CA LYS A 35 -16.66 9.37 -9.66
C LYS A 35 -17.25 10.28 -8.58
N VAL A 36 -16.88 10.05 -7.32
CA VAL A 36 -17.44 10.79 -6.16
C VAL A 36 -16.59 12.00 -5.72
N ARG A 37 -15.46 12.28 -6.40
CA ARG A 37 -14.47 13.31 -6.01
C ARG A 37 -15.04 14.70 -5.75
N LYS A 38 -16.12 15.10 -6.42
CA LYS A 38 -16.73 16.44 -6.28
C LYS A 38 -17.50 16.64 -4.97
N LEU A 39 -17.84 15.56 -4.27
CA LEU A 39 -18.61 15.59 -3.01
C LEU A 39 -17.70 15.55 -1.77
N ILE A 40 -16.42 15.27 -1.97
CA ILE A 40 -15.47 15.02 -0.88
C ILE A 40 -14.87 16.33 -0.39
N GLY A 41 -15.01 16.59 0.90
CA GLY A 41 -14.37 17.74 1.55
C GLY A 41 -12.84 17.61 1.61
N PHE A 42 -12.17 18.76 1.71
CA PHE A 42 -10.71 18.88 1.65
C PHE A 42 -9.94 17.96 2.62
N GLN A 43 -10.35 17.94 3.90
CA GLN A 43 -9.68 17.16 4.93
C GLN A 43 -9.88 15.64 4.76
N LEU A 44 -11.05 15.25 4.22
CA LEU A 44 -11.34 13.85 3.92
C LEU A 44 -10.53 13.40 2.69
N GLY A 45 -10.39 14.25 1.66
CA GLY A 45 -9.50 14.01 0.52
C GLY A 45 -8.03 13.85 0.93
N MET A 46 -7.57 14.67 1.88
CA MET A 46 -6.21 14.54 2.44
C MET A 46 -6.01 13.19 3.16
N ASN A 47 -6.95 12.79 4.00
CA ASN A 47 -6.88 11.49 4.69
C ASN A 47 -6.92 10.32 3.71
N ILE A 48 -7.76 10.41 2.66
CA ILE A 48 -7.85 9.42 1.59
C ILE A 48 -6.48 9.22 0.93
N SER A 49 -5.86 10.32 0.52
CA SER A 49 -4.57 10.30 -0.16
C SER A 49 -3.46 9.73 0.72
N ASN A 50 -3.42 10.15 1.98
CA ASN A 50 -2.43 9.67 2.94
C ASN A 50 -2.59 8.17 3.21
N LEU A 51 -3.82 7.69 3.39
CA LEU A 51 -4.10 6.28 3.64
C LEU A 51 -3.76 5.44 2.42
N ALA A 52 -4.24 5.81 1.23
CA ALA A 52 -4.01 5.07 0.00
C ALA A 52 -2.52 5.02 -0.36
N GLY A 53 -1.81 6.16 -0.33
CA GLY A 53 -0.37 6.19 -0.62
C GLY A 53 0.46 5.51 0.45
N GLY A 54 0.19 5.80 1.72
CA GLY A 54 0.99 5.32 2.85
C GLY A 54 0.84 3.82 3.09
N PHE A 55 -0.38 3.32 3.27
CA PHE A 55 -0.58 1.90 3.55
C PHE A 55 -0.23 1.02 2.35
N PHE A 56 -0.52 1.47 1.12
CA PHE A 56 -0.11 0.73 -0.07
C PHE A 56 1.42 0.63 -0.15
N ALA A 57 2.16 1.70 0.14
CA ALA A 57 3.63 1.67 0.18
C ALA A 57 4.17 0.70 1.25
N ILE A 58 3.56 0.66 2.44
CA ILE A 58 3.92 -0.28 3.51
C ILE A 58 3.73 -1.72 3.05
N VAL A 59 2.51 -2.06 2.63
CA VAL A 59 2.13 -3.42 2.27
C VAL A 59 3.04 -3.92 1.13
N THR A 60 3.18 -3.12 0.08
CA THR A 60 4.03 -3.46 -1.07
C THR A 60 5.49 -3.66 -0.67
N GLY A 61 6.04 -2.80 0.20
CA GLY A 61 7.44 -2.93 0.62
C GLY A 61 7.72 -4.09 1.56
N ILE A 62 6.77 -4.45 2.42
CA ILE A 62 6.88 -5.64 3.26
C ILE A 62 6.82 -6.91 2.41
N ILE A 63 5.91 -6.97 1.43
CA ILE A 63 5.83 -8.12 0.52
C ILE A 63 7.12 -8.27 -0.29
N LEU A 64 7.66 -7.16 -0.83
CA LEU A 64 8.89 -7.17 -1.61
C LEU A 64 10.10 -7.61 -0.78
N ILE A 65 10.28 -7.10 0.45
CA ILE A 65 11.42 -7.51 1.29
C ILE A 65 11.30 -8.96 1.76
N TYR A 66 10.09 -9.48 1.97
CA TYR A 66 9.88 -10.90 2.23
C TYR A 66 10.26 -11.78 1.04
N GLN A 67 10.04 -11.29 -0.18
CA GLN A 67 10.40 -11.99 -1.41
C GLN A 67 11.91 -11.94 -1.70
N PHE A 68 12.56 -10.82 -1.38
CA PHE A 68 13.98 -10.58 -1.64
C PHE A 68 14.73 -10.12 -0.37
N PRO A 69 14.94 -11.00 0.63
CA PRO A 69 15.39 -10.65 1.99
C PRO A 69 16.81 -10.08 2.13
N LEU A 70 17.52 -9.80 1.03
CA LEU A 70 18.87 -9.21 1.03
C LEU A 70 18.98 -7.95 0.16
N HIS A 71 17.88 -7.53 -0.47
CA HIS A 71 17.86 -6.44 -1.45
C HIS A 71 17.22 -5.17 -0.87
N PHE A 72 17.65 -4.74 0.32
CA PHE A 72 17.10 -3.59 1.02
C PHE A 72 17.09 -2.30 0.19
N VAL A 73 18.25 -1.86 -0.28
CA VAL A 73 18.41 -0.60 -1.01
C VAL A 73 17.51 -0.53 -2.25
N PRO A 74 17.56 -1.48 -3.20
CA PRO A 74 16.72 -1.40 -4.39
C PRO A 74 15.24 -1.51 -4.06
N ILE A 75 14.85 -2.32 -3.07
CA ILE A 75 13.45 -2.43 -2.65
C ILE A 75 12.97 -1.11 -2.08
N THR A 76 13.74 -0.46 -1.19
CA THR A 76 13.40 0.85 -0.63
C THR A 76 13.20 1.89 -1.73
N ILE A 77 14.07 1.93 -2.74
CA ILE A 77 13.93 2.86 -3.86
C ILE A 77 12.60 2.61 -4.60
N ILE A 78 12.32 1.34 -4.92
CA ILE A 78 11.10 0.95 -5.65
C ILE A 78 9.85 1.29 -4.83
N THR A 79 9.82 0.93 -3.54
CA THR A 79 8.65 1.16 -2.67
C THR A 79 8.40 2.63 -2.41
N THR A 80 9.47 3.43 -2.31
CA THR A 80 9.39 4.88 -2.20
C THR A 80 8.76 5.49 -3.44
N VAL A 81 9.25 5.13 -4.64
CA VAL A 81 8.70 5.64 -5.90
C VAL A 81 7.24 5.22 -6.07
N ILE A 82 6.91 3.96 -5.81
CA ILE A 82 5.53 3.46 -5.88
C ILE A 82 4.63 4.22 -4.89
N GLY A 83 5.07 4.37 -3.63
CA GLY A 83 4.33 5.10 -2.61
C GLY A 83 4.06 6.55 -2.99
N MET A 84 5.08 7.24 -3.50
CA MET A 84 4.96 8.61 -4.00
C MET A 84 3.95 8.72 -5.13
N VAL A 85 4.04 7.84 -6.13
CA VAL A 85 3.16 7.86 -7.30
C VAL A 85 1.72 7.57 -6.88
N VAL A 86 1.48 6.54 -6.05
CA VAL A 86 0.14 6.18 -5.59
C VAL A 86 -0.45 7.29 -4.72
N GLY A 87 0.33 7.83 -3.78
CA GLY A 87 -0.10 8.96 -2.95
C GLY A 87 -0.46 10.19 -3.78
N ALA A 88 0.38 10.54 -4.76
CA ALA A 88 0.14 11.65 -5.67
C ALA A 88 -1.09 11.43 -6.56
N LEU A 89 -1.30 10.21 -7.07
CA LEU A 89 -2.47 9.89 -7.90
C LEU A 89 -3.77 10.07 -7.12
N PHE A 90 -3.85 9.53 -5.90
CA PHE A 90 -5.04 9.71 -5.05
C PHE A 90 -5.21 11.15 -4.57
N GLY A 91 -4.12 11.84 -4.24
CA GLY A 91 -4.17 13.23 -3.79
C GLY A 91 -4.54 14.20 -4.90
N GLY A 92 -4.12 13.93 -6.14
CA GLY A 92 -4.45 14.73 -7.33
C GLY A 92 -5.91 14.63 -7.77
N LEU A 93 -6.71 13.75 -7.16
CA LEU A 93 -8.15 13.71 -7.39
C LEU A 93 -8.88 14.93 -6.81
N PHE A 94 -8.30 15.57 -5.81
CA PHE A 94 -8.92 16.63 -5.02
C PHE A 94 -8.27 17.98 -5.33
N ASP A 95 -7.06 18.24 -4.82
CA ASP A 95 -6.34 19.50 -4.94
C ASP A 95 -4.82 19.32 -4.97
N TYR A 96 -4.07 20.38 -5.28
CA TYR A 96 -2.60 20.34 -5.31
C TYR A 96 -1.98 20.09 -3.92
N GLN A 97 -2.57 20.64 -2.86
CA GLN A 97 -2.08 20.41 -1.50
C GLN A 97 -2.26 18.96 -1.05
N THR A 98 -3.40 18.33 -1.39
CA THR A 98 -3.63 16.90 -1.10
C THR A 98 -2.70 16.02 -1.92
N LEU A 99 -2.41 16.38 -3.18
CA LEU A 99 -1.39 15.72 -4.00
C LEU A 99 -0.03 15.71 -3.32
N LEU A 100 0.46 16.87 -2.88
CA LEU A 100 1.76 16.98 -2.20
C LEU A 100 1.79 16.20 -0.89
N THR A 101 0.71 16.26 -0.11
CA THR A 101 0.63 15.56 1.17
C THR A 101 0.66 14.05 0.97
N GLY A 102 -0.10 13.54 -0.01
CA GLY A 102 -0.06 12.13 -0.40
C GLY A 102 1.30 11.67 -0.86
N MET A 103 1.97 12.46 -1.71
CA MET A 103 3.31 12.17 -2.21
C MET A 103 4.33 12.10 -1.05
N ILE A 104 4.31 13.06 -0.13
CA ILE A 104 5.20 13.10 1.03
C ILE A 104 4.94 11.90 1.95
N ASN A 105 3.67 11.59 2.22
CA ASN A 105 3.34 10.45 3.07
C ASN A 105 3.73 9.12 2.41
N GLY A 106 3.47 8.97 1.12
CA GLY A 106 3.89 7.82 0.33
C GLY A 106 5.41 7.63 0.31
N LEU A 107 6.17 8.74 0.21
CA LEU A 107 7.62 8.73 0.34
C LEU A 107 8.05 8.21 1.71
N MET A 108 7.56 8.81 2.80
CA MET A 108 7.93 8.44 4.17
C MET A 108 7.65 6.95 4.43
N MET A 109 6.44 6.51 4.08
CA MET A 109 6.04 5.12 4.31
C MET A 109 6.79 4.15 3.39
N GLY A 110 7.07 4.53 2.14
CA GLY A 110 7.84 3.72 1.21
C GLY A 110 9.29 3.52 1.65
N VAL A 111 9.91 4.52 2.28
CA VAL A 111 11.25 4.39 2.88
C VAL A 111 11.22 3.44 4.09
N MET A 112 10.19 3.55 4.92
CA MET A 112 10.05 2.76 6.15
C MET A 112 9.63 1.30 5.89
N ALA A 113 8.90 1.04 4.81
CA ALA A 113 8.27 -0.26 4.56
C ALA A 113 9.23 -1.46 4.61
N PRO A 114 10.40 -1.44 3.92
CA PRO A 114 11.29 -2.59 3.91
C PRO A 114 11.99 -2.80 5.26
N MET A 115 12.22 -1.72 6.02
CA MET A 115 12.80 -1.81 7.37
C MET A 115 11.82 -2.48 8.33
N VAL A 116 10.53 -2.11 8.26
CA VAL A 116 9.47 -2.72 9.08
C VAL A 116 9.30 -4.20 8.72
N GLY A 117 9.34 -4.55 7.43
CA GLY A 117 9.26 -5.95 7.00
C GLY A 117 10.49 -6.77 7.41
N ALA A 118 11.69 -6.21 7.33
CA ALA A 118 12.87 -6.94 7.81
C ALA A 118 12.86 -7.15 9.33
N ALA A 119 12.39 -6.16 10.09
CA ALA A 119 12.27 -6.26 11.53
C ALA A 119 11.30 -7.37 11.98
N SER A 120 10.31 -7.72 11.17
CA SER A 120 9.36 -8.82 11.45
C SER A 120 9.90 -10.22 11.10
N GLN A 121 11.15 -10.35 10.66
CA GLN A 121 11.85 -11.63 10.45
C GLN A 121 11.06 -12.64 9.59
N ASN A 122 10.40 -12.17 8.52
CA ASN A 122 9.56 -12.99 7.63
C ASN A 122 8.38 -13.69 8.33
N ASN A 123 7.91 -13.16 9.46
CA ASN A 123 6.75 -13.70 10.14
C ASN A 123 5.47 -13.42 9.33
N LEU A 124 4.83 -14.49 8.87
CA LEU A 124 3.59 -14.42 8.07
C LEU A 124 2.42 -13.81 8.84
N LEU A 125 2.37 -13.98 10.17
CA LEU A 125 1.31 -13.44 11.01
C LEU A 125 1.28 -11.91 10.96
N PHE A 126 2.47 -11.28 10.93
CA PHE A 126 2.60 -9.83 10.80
C PHE A 126 2.13 -9.32 9.45
N LEU A 127 2.46 -10.05 8.37
CA LEU A 127 2.02 -9.70 7.02
C LEU A 127 0.49 -9.76 6.91
N VAL A 128 -0.13 -10.83 7.39
CA VAL A 128 -1.61 -10.97 7.39
C VAL A 128 -2.26 -9.86 8.22
N PHE A 129 -1.67 -9.50 9.36
CA PHE A 129 -2.16 -8.40 10.19
C PHE A 129 -2.14 -7.06 9.44
N ILE A 130 -1.02 -6.70 8.81
CA ILE A 130 -0.91 -5.45 8.03
C ILE A 130 -1.86 -5.44 6.83
N GLU A 131 -1.99 -6.57 6.14
CA GLU A 131 -2.91 -6.73 5.02
C GLU A 131 -4.36 -6.48 5.45
N LEU A 132 -4.76 -7.05 6.59
CA LEU A 132 -6.10 -6.87 7.14
C LEU A 132 -6.34 -5.41 7.53
N VAL A 133 -5.36 -4.77 8.19
CA VAL A 133 -5.45 -3.34 8.53
C VAL A 133 -5.61 -2.50 7.26
N PHE A 134 -4.86 -2.80 6.19
CA PHE A 134 -4.96 -2.10 4.92
C PHE A 134 -6.37 -2.26 4.30
N ILE A 135 -6.88 -3.48 4.19
CA ILE A 135 -8.21 -3.75 3.62
C ILE A 135 -9.30 -3.07 4.45
N CYS A 136 -9.26 -3.18 5.78
CA CYS A 136 -10.21 -2.51 6.67
C CYS A 136 -10.18 -0.98 6.50
N SER A 137 -8.97 -0.41 6.39
CA SER A 137 -8.79 1.02 6.19
C SER A 137 -9.36 1.50 4.84
N LEU A 138 -9.16 0.74 3.77
CA LEU A 138 -9.77 1.02 2.46
C LEU A 138 -11.30 0.92 2.51
N LEU A 139 -11.86 -0.09 3.18
CA LEU A 139 -13.31 -0.24 3.31
C LEU A 139 -13.92 0.93 4.09
N LEU A 140 -13.33 1.31 5.23
CA LEU A 140 -13.76 2.46 6.02
C LEU A 140 -13.77 3.74 5.18
N LEU A 141 -12.73 3.93 4.38
CA LEU A 141 -12.59 5.06 3.47
C LEU A 141 -13.70 5.08 2.42
N LEU A 142 -13.96 3.95 1.75
CA LEU A 142 -15.02 3.84 0.74
C LEU A 142 -16.41 4.10 1.32
N PHE A 143 -16.68 3.60 2.54
CA PHE A 143 -17.93 3.89 3.25
C PHE A 143 -18.05 5.37 3.62
N SER A 144 -16.96 5.99 4.07
CA SER A 144 -16.93 7.40 4.42
C SER A 144 -17.19 8.29 3.21
N ALA A 145 -16.54 7.99 2.08
CA ALA A 145 -16.72 8.71 0.81
C ALA A 145 -18.14 8.57 0.23
N LYS A 146 -18.88 7.51 0.57
CA LYS A 146 -20.27 7.30 0.11
C LYS A 146 -21.31 8.03 0.96
N ARG A 147 -20.97 8.40 2.20
CA ARG A 147 -21.88 9.08 3.15
C ARG A 147 -21.78 10.62 3.08
N THR A 148 -20.88 11.14 2.26
CA THR A 148 -20.72 12.59 2.00
C THR A 148 -21.46 12.95 0.71
#